data_AF-A0A2V8L9G2-F1
#
_entry.id   AF-A0A2V8L9G2-F1
#
_cell.length_a   1.000
_cell.length_b   1.000
_cell.length_c   1.000
_cell.angle_alpha   90.00
_cell.angle_beta   90.00
_cell.angle_gamma   90.00
#
_symmetry.space_group_name_H-M   'P 1'
#
loop_
_entity.id
_entity.type
_entity.pdbx_description
1 polymer ?
#
loop_
_entity_poly.entity_id
_entity_poly.type
_entity_poly.pdbx_seq_one_letter_code
_entity_poly.pdbx_strand_id
1 'polypeptide(L)'
;ASAARRLQKVTEAEINELAMKARFHVEVKTSEDEASWSATGLDSVAYLISTNPGEPLNPVEKIASGGELSRVMLALKASVEAGQTRSNGNGKPKRSTSQRTLVFDEIDTGIGGGAAEAVGKKLKILGAHNQVLCVTHLPQIASFADHHLLIEKRESSGRTRIHICQLNAQQRTEEVARMLSGAKLTEASLKHAEQMLKANA
;
A
#
# COMPACT_ATOMS: atom_id res chain seq x y z
N ALA A 1 -21.63 8.22 14.39
CA ALA A 1 -20.59 8.12 15.46
C ALA A 1 -19.91 6.74 15.59
N SER A 2 -20.63 5.62 15.81
CA SER A 2 -20.01 4.30 16.06
C SER A 2 -19.12 3.78 14.90
N ALA A 3 -19.59 3.89 13.66
CA ALA A 3 -18.82 3.48 12.48
C ALA A 3 -17.52 4.28 12.31
N ALA A 4 -17.56 5.60 12.56
CA ALA A 4 -16.40 6.48 12.51
C ALA A 4 -15.32 6.04 13.52
N ARG A 5 -15.70 5.78 14.78
CA ARG A 5 -14.76 5.30 15.81
C ARG A 5 -14.14 3.95 15.46
N ARG A 6 -14.92 3.04 14.87
CA ARG A 6 -14.43 1.73 14.43
C ARG A 6 -13.42 1.87 13.29
N LEU A 7 -13.74 2.66 12.27
CA LEU A 7 -12.83 2.93 11.16
C LEU A 7 -11.55 3.60 11.69
N GLN A 8 -11.70 4.59 12.58
CA GLN A 8 -10.59 5.29 13.19
C GLN A 8 -9.57 4.32 13.81
N LYS A 9 -10.05 3.42 14.69
CA LYS A 9 -9.20 2.47 15.41
C LYS A 9 -8.49 1.49 14.48
N VAL A 10 -9.20 0.97 13.48
CA VAL A 10 -8.62 -0.02 12.55
C VAL A 10 -7.60 0.66 11.65
N THR A 11 -7.95 1.78 11.04
CA THR A 11 -7.04 2.52 10.16
C THR A 11 -5.79 3.00 10.89
N GLU A 12 -5.92 3.52 12.12
CA GLU A 12 -4.75 3.97 12.90
C GLU A 12 -3.78 2.82 13.20
N ALA A 13 -4.30 1.64 13.56
CA ALA A 13 -3.47 0.45 13.76
C ALA A 13 -2.75 0.05 12.47
N GLU A 14 -3.48 0.01 11.34
CA GLU A 14 -2.93 -0.36 10.02
C GLU A 14 -1.86 0.63 9.55
N ILE A 15 -2.04 1.94 9.77
CA ILE A 15 -1.04 2.97 9.44
C ILE A 15 0.22 2.79 10.29
N ASN A 16 0.08 2.54 11.59
CA ASN A 16 1.22 2.41 12.50
C ASN A 16 2.02 1.11 12.29
N GLU A 17 1.41 0.07 11.73
CA GLU A 17 2.15 -1.11 11.23
C GLU A 17 3.04 -0.79 10.03
N LEU A 18 2.78 0.30 9.29
CA LEU A 18 3.59 0.77 8.16
C LEU A 18 4.70 1.73 8.60
N ALA A 19 5.22 1.53 9.81
CA ALA A 19 6.30 2.29 10.45
C ALA A 19 6.04 3.80 10.56
N MET A 20 4.78 4.18 10.76
CA MET A 20 4.38 5.54 11.08
C MET A 20 4.04 5.66 12.57
N LYS A 21 4.09 6.88 13.11
CA LYS A 21 3.58 7.20 14.46
C LYS A 21 2.40 8.14 14.32
N ALA A 22 1.42 7.71 13.54
CA ALA A 22 0.30 8.52 13.14
C ALA A 22 -0.86 8.45 14.13
N ARG A 23 -1.57 9.57 14.23
CA ARG A 23 -2.93 9.62 14.79
C ARG A 23 -3.89 9.84 13.64
N PHE A 24 -4.93 9.02 13.57
CA PHE A 24 -5.97 9.14 12.56
C PHE A 24 -7.30 9.48 13.24
N HIS A 25 -8.07 10.40 12.65
CA HIS A 25 -9.34 10.83 13.18
C HIS A 25 -10.38 10.96 12.06
N VAL A 26 -11.58 10.45 12.33
CA VAL A 26 -12.73 10.64 11.43
C VAL A 26 -13.64 11.66 12.06
N GLU A 27 -13.57 12.89 11.57
CA GLU A 27 -14.42 13.99 12.02
C GLU A 27 -15.78 13.88 11.31
N VAL A 28 -16.86 13.95 12.09
CA VAL A 28 -18.24 13.99 11.57
C VAL A 28 -18.90 15.24 12.13
N LYS A 29 -19.25 16.17 11.24
CA LYS A 29 -19.91 17.44 11.57
C LYS A 29 -21.33 17.43 11.00
N THR A 30 -22.32 17.43 11.89
CA THR A 30 -23.73 17.62 11.54
C THR A 30 -24.01 19.11 11.41
N SER A 31 -24.65 19.51 10.32
CA SER A 31 -25.07 20.89 10.11
C SER A 31 -26.58 21.03 10.12
N GLU A 32 -27.08 21.97 10.93
CA GLU A 32 -28.50 22.33 10.97
C GLU A 32 -28.87 23.36 9.89
N ASP A 33 -27.88 23.94 9.21
CA ASP A 33 -28.11 24.88 8.10
C ASP A 33 -28.53 24.12 6.82
N GLU A 34 -29.77 24.32 6.37
CA GLU A 34 -30.34 23.71 5.17
C GLU A 34 -29.49 23.93 3.91
N ALA A 35 -28.76 25.05 3.82
CA ALA A 35 -27.89 25.35 2.68
C ALA A 35 -26.70 24.38 2.55
N SER A 36 -26.34 23.70 3.63
CA SER A 36 -25.22 22.75 3.68
C SER A 36 -25.63 21.29 3.44
N TRP A 37 -26.93 21.03 3.27
CA TRP A 37 -27.44 19.69 3.09
C TRP A 37 -27.07 19.16 1.71
N SER A 38 -26.70 17.88 1.65
CA SER A 38 -26.27 17.21 0.43
C SER A 38 -27.12 15.98 0.14
N ALA A 39 -27.02 15.45 -1.08
CA ALA A 39 -27.64 14.15 -1.42
C ALA A 39 -27.14 12.99 -0.53
N THR A 40 -26.01 13.17 0.17
CA THR A 40 -25.45 12.20 1.13
C THR A 40 -25.88 12.44 2.58
N GLY A 41 -26.66 13.48 2.86
CA GLY A 41 -27.21 13.79 4.18
C GLY A 41 -26.72 15.12 4.78
N LEU A 42 -27.04 15.29 6.07
CA LEU A 42 -26.76 16.47 6.91
C LEU A 42 -25.33 16.50 7.47
N ASP A 43 -24.68 15.33 7.46
CA ASP A 43 -23.35 15.14 8.03
C ASP A 43 -22.27 15.33 6.97
N SER A 44 -21.25 16.12 7.30
CA SER A 44 -19.98 16.16 6.58
C SER A 44 -18.94 15.29 7.28
N VAL A 45 -18.16 14.52 6.52
CA VAL A 45 -17.14 13.61 7.04
C VAL A 45 -15.78 14.01 6.51
N ALA A 46 -14.82 14.22 7.42
CA ALA A 46 -13.43 14.51 7.08
C ALA A 46 -12.48 13.48 7.70
N TYR A 47 -11.49 13.05 6.92
CA TYR A 47 -10.39 12.22 7.41
C TYR A 47 -9.21 13.12 7.76
N LEU A 48 -8.89 13.14 9.05
CA LEU A 48 -7.79 13.92 9.59
C LEU A 48 -6.66 13.01 10.05
N ILE A 49 -5.42 13.45 9.89
CA ILE A 49 -4.23 12.70 10.25
C ILE A 49 -3.13 13.63 10.76
N SER A 50 -2.33 13.11 11.67
CA SER A 50 -1.06 13.69 12.12
C SER A 50 -0.05 12.58 11.96
N THR A 51 0.95 12.74 11.10
CA THR A 51 1.93 11.69 10.78
C THR A 51 3.09 11.66 11.77
N ASN A 52 3.33 12.79 12.47
CA ASN A 52 4.38 12.92 13.47
C ASN A 52 3.83 13.30 14.86
N PRO A 53 4.47 12.82 15.95
CA PRO A 53 4.17 13.26 17.30
C PRO A 53 4.33 14.78 17.45
N GLY A 54 3.34 15.43 18.07
CA GLY A 54 3.35 16.87 18.32
C GLY A 54 2.75 17.72 17.20
N GLU A 55 2.50 17.16 16.01
CA GLU A 55 1.81 17.87 14.93
C GLU A 55 0.28 17.87 15.12
N PRO A 56 -0.40 18.93 14.65
CA PRO A 56 -1.86 18.97 14.64
C PRO A 56 -2.44 17.99 13.62
N LEU A 57 -3.70 17.60 13.85
CA LEU A 57 -4.47 16.86 12.86
C LEU A 57 -4.79 17.76 11.66
N ASN A 58 -4.45 17.30 10.46
CA ASN A 58 -4.75 17.96 9.19
C ASN A 58 -5.53 17.02 8.27
N PRO A 59 -6.31 17.53 7.31
CA PRO A 59 -6.88 16.70 6.25
C PRO A 59 -5.82 15.79 5.60
N VAL A 60 -6.17 14.54 5.33
CA VAL A 60 -5.24 13.54 4.72
C VAL A 60 -4.62 14.03 3.41
N GLU A 61 -5.34 14.83 2.64
CA GLU A 61 -4.83 15.47 1.41
C GLU A 61 -3.69 16.49 1.63
N LYS A 62 -3.47 16.94 2.88
CA LYS A 62 -2.39 17.87 3.25
C LYS A 62 -1.12 17.16 3.74
N ILE A 63 -1.03 15.84 3.64
CA ILE A 63 0.22 15.12 3.95
C ILE A 63 1.32 15.62 3.00
N ALA A 64 2.49 15.95 3.54
CA ALA A 64 3.57 16.58 2.80
C ALA A 64 4.36 15.61 1.91
N SER A 65 4.50 14.33 2.29
CA SER A 65 5.26 13.32 1.54
C SER A 65 4.35 12.40 0.72
N GLY A 66 4.63 12.25 -0.58
CA GLY A 66 3.92 11.34 -1.46
C GLY A 66 3.92 9.89 -0.96
N GLY A 67 5.07 9.41 -0.49
CA GLY A 67 5.18 8.07 0.09
C GLY A 67 4.38 7.86 1.38
N GLU A 68 4.28 8.89 2.24
CA GLU A 68 3.41 8.83 3.42
C GLU A 68 1.93 8.73 3.03
N LEU A 69 1.50 9.55 2.06
CA LEU A 69 0.14 9.49 1.55
C LEU A 69 -0.18 8.11 0.94
N SER A 70 0.73 7.55 0.14
CA SER A 70 0.57 6.21 -0.44
C SER A 70 0.43 5.13 0.64
N ARG A 71 1.23 5.18 1.71
CA ARG A 71 1.10 4.24 2.84
C ARG A 71 -0.21 4.41 3.60
N VAL A 72 -0.65 5.64 3.83
CA VAL A 72 -1.95 5.93 4.47
C VAL A 72 -3.11 5.40 3.62
N MET A 73 -3.05 5.58 2.31
CA MET A 73 -4.06 5.05 1.39
C MET A 73 -4.06 3.52 1.33
N LEU A 74 -2.89 2.87 1.39
CA LEU A 74 -2.78 1.41 1.51
C LEU A 74 -3.47 0.92 2.78
N ALA A 75 -3.16 1.52 3.93
CA ALA A 75 -3.75 1.16 5.22
C ALA A 75 -5.27 1.37 5.25
N LEU A 76 -5.76 2.48 4.71
CA LEU A 76 -7.20 2.76 4.57
C LEU A 76 -7.89 1.71 3.69
N LYS A 77 -7.29 1.38 2.55
CA LYS A 77 -7.85 0.40 1.61
C LYS A 77 -7.89 -0.99 2.23
N ALA A 78 -6.81 -1.43 2.87
CA ALA A 78 -6.75 -2.68 3.63
C ALA A 78 -7.82 -2.74 4.73
N SER A 79 -7.97 -1.66 5.52
CA SER A 79 -8.98 -1.54 6.59
C SER A 79 -10.41 -1.72 6.06
N VAL A 80 -10.72 -1.07 4.93
CA VAL A 80 -12.04 -1.12 4.32
C VAL A 80 -12.32 -2.50 3.73
N GLU A 81 -11.35 -3.14 3.07
CA GLU A 81 -11.54 -4.48 2.50
C GLU A 81 -11.68 -5.56 3.56
N ALA A 82 -10.88 -5.51 4.63
CA ALA A 82 -11.04 -6.38 5.80
C ALA A 82 -12.42 -6.21 6.47
N GLY A 83 -13.01 -5.02 6.38
CA GLY A 83 -14.38 -4.76 6.84
C GLY A 83 -15.47 -5.28 5.90
N GLN A 84 -15.18 -5.43 4.61
CA GLN A 84 -16.14 -5.89 3.59
C GLN A 84 -16.22 -7.42 3.49
N THR A 85 -15.16 -8.14 3.84
CA THR A 85 -15.18 -9.61 3.95
C THR A 85 -16.06 -10.11 5.11
N ARG A 86 -16.47 -9.23 6.02
CA ARG A 86 -17.44 -9.52 7.08
C ARG A 86 -18.85 -9.22 6.58
N SER A 87 -19.50 -10.28 6.14
CA SER A 87 -20.93 -10.42 5.77
C SER A 87 -21.85 -9.36 6.39
N ASN A 88 -22.63 -8.66 5.55
CA ASN A 88 -23.91 -8.11 6.02
C ASN A 88 -24.73 -9.33 6.48
N GLY A 89 -25.24 -9.34 7.71
CA GLY A 89 -25.95 -10.47 8.35
C GLY A 89 -27.19 -11.03 7.64
N ASN A 90 -27.39 -10.74 6.35
CA ASN A 90 -28.43 -11.27 5.48
C ASN A 90 -27.93 -12.31 4.46
N GLY A 91 -26.70 -12.83 4.59
CA GLY A 91 -26.19 -13.92 3.75
C GLY A 91 -26.06 -13.60 2.25
N LYS A 92 -26.30 -12.34 1.84
CA LYS A 92 -26.10 -11.89 0.47
C LYS A 92 -24.67 -11.37 0.33
N PRO A 93 -23.86 -11.90 -0.61
CA PRO A 93 -22.58 -11.30 -0.93
C PRO A 93 -22.83 -9.85 -1.31
N LYS A 94 -22.22 -8.92 -0.59
CA LYS A 94 -22.19 -7.51 -0.99
C LYS A 94 -21.65 -7.52 -2.41
N ARG A 95 -22.44 -7.01 -3.39
CA ARG A 95 -22.13 -7.04 -4.83
C ARG A 95 -20.64 -6.92 -5.00
N SER A 96 -20.02 -7.97 -5.56
CA SER A 96 -18.62 -8.02 -5.98
C SER A 96 -18.21 -6.61 -6.33
N THR A 97 -17.42 -5.98 -5.46
CA THR A 97 -16.69 -4.79 -5.86
C THR A 97 -15.84 -5.29 -7.01
N SER A 98 -16.19 -4.87 -8.22
CA SER A 98 -15.45 -5.18 -9.44
C SER A 98 -13.96 -5.10 -9.15
N GLN A 99 -13.20 -6.13 -9.52
CA GLN A 99 -11.74 -6.12 -9.39
C GLN A 99 -11.21 -4.79 -9.91
N ARG A 100 -10.52 -4.04 -9.05
CA ARG A 100 -9.97 -2.71 -9.41
C ARG A 100 -8.48 -2.85 -9.68
N THR A 101 -7.96 -1.96 -10.50
CA THR A 101 -6.51 -1.73 -10.62
C THR A 101 -6.14 -0.59 -9.68
N LEU A 102 -5.20 -0.84 -8.78
CA LEU A 102 -4.67 0.11 -7.81
C LEU A 102 -3.19 0.33 -8.11
N VAL A 103 -2.78 1.58 -8.22
CA VAL A 103 -1.37 1.95 -8.45
C VAL A 103 -0.88 2.67 -7.20
N PHE A 104 0.18 2.14 -6.59
CA PHE A 104 0.88 2.78 -5.49
C PHE A 104 2.23 3.26 -5.99
N ASP A 105 2.45 4.57 -5.88
CA ASP A 105 3.70 5.22 -6.23
C ASP A 105 4.44 5.65 -4.96
N GLU A 106 5.77 5.63 -5.00
CA GLU A 106 6.65 6.03 -3.89
C GLU A 106 6.37 5.36 -2.53
N ILE A 107 5.72 4.20 -2.51
CA ILE A 107 5.30 3.58 -1.24
C ILE A 107 6.49 3.14 -0.37
N ASP A 108 7.64 2.96 -1.00
CA ASP A 108 8.91 2.58 -0.37
C ASP A 108 9.80 3.77 0.02
N THR A 109 9.33 5.01 -0.18
CA THR A 109 10.09 6.21 0.20
C THR A 109 10.25 6.31 1.73
N GLY A 110 11.50 6.39 2.17
CA GLY A 110 11.87 6.62 3.58
C GLY A 110 11.67 5.42 4.50
N ILE A 111 11.50 4.20 3.95
CA ILE A 111 11.33 2.98 4.75
C ILE A 111 12.37 1.91 4.41
N GLY A 112 12.55 0.95 5.31
CA GLY A 112 13.44 -0.20 5.11
C GLY A 112 13.18 -1.30 6.14
N GLY A 113 13.83 -2.45 5.96
CA GLY A 113 13.70 -3.60 6.88
C GLY A 113 12.25 -4.04 7.09
N GLY A 114 11.85 -4.23 8.36
CA GLY A 114 10.50 -4.72 8.70
C GLY A 114 9.36 -3.80 8.25
N ALA A 115 9.60 -2.49 8.09
CA ALA A 115 8.61 -1.56 7.54
C ALA A 115 8.26 -1.89 6.09
N ALA A 116 9.28 -2.17 5.27
CA ALA A 116 9.12 -2.54 3.87
C ALA A 116 8.47 -3.92 3.73
N GLU A 117 8.79 -4.85 4.64
CA GLU A 117 8.13 -6.15 4.71
C GLU A 117 6.62 -6.02 5.04
N ALA A 118 6.26 -5.16 5.99
CA ALA A 118 4.87 -4.86 6.32
C ALA A 118 4.10 -4.27 5.13
N VAL A 119 4.72 -3.34 4.39
CA VAL A 119 4.15 -2.81 3.13
C VAL A 119 3.94 -3.94 2.12
N GLY A 120 4.97 -4.75 1.84
CA GLY A 120 4.88 -5.85 0.88
C GLY A 120 3.77 -6.85 1.22
N LYS A 121 3.65 -7.22 2.50
CA LYS A 121 2.59 -8.09 3.01
C LYS A 121 1.19 -7.49 2.80
N LYS A 122 0.99 -6.20 3.09
CA LYS A 122 -0.31 -5.54 2.87
C LYS A 122 -0.65 -5.43 1.38
N LEU A 123 0.35 -5.15 0.51
CA LEU A 123 0.15 -5.16 -0.95
C LEU A 123 -0.27 -6.54 -1.46
N LYS A 124 0.35 -7.62 -0.97
CA LYS A 124 -0.04 -9.01 -1.30
C LYS A 124 -1.47 -9.32 -0.88
N ILE A 125 -1.85 -8.96 0.34
CA ILE A 125 -3.22 -9.15 0.85
C ILE A 125 -4.23 -8.40 -0.04
N LEU A 126 -3.92 -7.15 -0.39
CA LEU A 126 -4.77 -6.35 -1.27
C LEU A 126 -4.85 -6.91 -2.70
N GLY A 127 -3.75 -7.50 -3.18
CA GLY A 127 -3.62 -8.17 -4.48
C GLY A 127 -4.48 -9.43 -4.62
N ALA A 128 -4.90 -10.05 -3.52
CA ALA A 128 -5.77 -11.23 -3.56
C ALA A 128 -7.15 -10.95 -4.18
N HIS A 129 -7.59 -9.68 -4.17
CA HIS A 129 -8.90 -9.27 -4.68
C HIS A 129 -8.85 -8.11 -5.69
N ASN A 130 -7.67 -7.53 -5.93
CA ASN A 130 -7.44 -6.40 -6.83
C ASN A 130 -6.17 -6.62 -7.64
N GLN A 131 -6.04 -5.94 -8.78
CA GLN A 131 -4.74 -5.81 -9.43
C GLN A 131 -3.97 -4.67 -8.75
N VAL A 132 -2.80 -4.97 -8.18
CA VAL A 132 -1.96 -3.96 -7.52
C VAL A 132 -0.67 -3.79 -8.31
N LEU A 133 -0.38 -2.55 -8.70
CA LEU A 133 0.86 -2.17 -9.37
C LEU A 133 1.66 -1.27 -8.42
N CYS A 134 2.93 -1.61 -8.23
CA CYS A 134 3.86 -0.89 -7.39
C CYS A 134 5.22 -0.86 -8.09
N VAL A 135 5.85 0.31 -8.14
CA VAL A 135 7.27 0.43 -8.50
C VAL A 135 8.06 0.45 -7.20
N THR A 136 9.10 -0.36 -7.10
CA THR A 136 9.92 -0.41 -5.89
C THR A 136 11.37 -0.73 -6.19
N HIS A 137 12.26 -0.23 -5.34
CA HIS A 137 13.67 -0.60 -5.31
C HIS A 137 14.03 -1.51 -4.12
N LEU A 138 13.05 -1.85 -3.28
CA LEU A 138 13.27 -2.67 -2.09
C LEU A 138 13.00 -4.16 -2.36
N PRO A 139 13.98 -5.06 -2.16
CA PRO A 139 13.77 -6.50 -2.35
C PRO A 139 12.70 -7.05 -1.40
N GLN A 140 12.54 -6.43 -0.22
CA GLN A 140 11.51 -6.79 0.75
C GLN A 140 10.12 -6.68 0.15
N ILE A 141 9.83 -5.63 -0.64
CA ILE A 141 8.52 -5.46 -1.28
C ILE A 141 8.41 -6.34 -2.53
N ALA A 142 9.44 -6.33 -3.39
CA ALA A 142 9.43 -7.11 -4.64
C ALA A 142 9.27 -8.63 -4.42
N SER A 143 9.77 -9.15 -3.29
CA SER A 143 9.64 -10.56 -2.93
C SER A 143 8.20 -11.03 -2.67
N PHE A 144 7.26 -10.13 -2.37
CA PHE A 144 5.83 -10.46 -2.20
C PHE A 144 5.04 -10.49 -3.51
N ALA A 145 5.55 -9.93 -4.61
CA ALA A 145 4.79 -9.79 -5.85
C ALA A 145 4.49 -11.15 -6.52
N ASP A 146 3.26 -11.35 -7.02
CA ASP A 146 2.90 -12.51 -7.84
C ASP A 146 3.62 -12.49 -9.20
N HIS A 147 3.81 -11.28 -9.74
CA HIS A 147 4.52 -11.02 -10.99
C HIS A 147 5.60 -9.96 -10.76
N HIS A 148 6.84 -10.28 -11.12
CA HIS A 148 7.95 -9.35 -11.04
C HIS A 148 8.33 -8.88 -12.45
N LEU A 149 8.13 -7.59 -12.72
CA LEU A 149 8.55 -6.93 -13.95
C LEU A 149 9.85 -6.17 -13.70
N LEU A 150 10.87 -6.42 -14.53
CA LEU A 150 12.11 -5.68 -14.52
C LEU A 150 12.04 -4.56 -15.56
N ILE A 151 12.43 -3.35 -15.14
CA ILE A 151 12.52 -2.17 -16.00
C ILE A 151 14.00 -1.89 -16.27
N GLU A 152 14.41 -1.98 -17.53
CA GLU A 152 15.79 -1.73 -17.96
C GLU A 152 15.86 -0.59 -18.97
N LYS A 153 16.97 0.16 -18.94
CA LYS A 153 17.33 1.11 -20.00
C LYS A 153 18.25 0.40 -20.99
N ARG A 154 17.84 0.32 -22.26
CA ARG A 154 18.66 -0.24 -23.35
C ARG A 154 18.91 0.82 -24.42
N GLU A 155 20.12 0.87 -24.94
CA GLU A 155 20.43 1.74 -26.08
C GLU A 155 20.02 1.05 -27.38
N SER A 156 19.30 1.75 -28.24
CA SER A 156 18.90 1.28 -29.57
C SER A 156 18.93 2.44 -30.54
N SER A 157 19.74 2.32 -31.60
CA SER A 157 19.93 3.37 -32.61
C SER A 157 20.34 4.73 -32.01
N GLY A 158 21.28 4.74 -31.07
CA GLY A 158 21.78 5.95 -30.41
C GLY A 158 20.80 6.63 -29.45
N ARG A 159 19.70 5.95 -29.08
CA ARG A 159 18.71 6.47 -28.12
C ARG A 159 18.43 5.45 -27.02
N THR A 160 18.34 5.93 -25.79
CA THR A 160 17.89 5.12 -24.65
C THR A 160 16.39 4.83 -24.79
N ARG A 161 16.03 3.55 -24.75
CA ARG A 161 14.66 3.04 -24.69
C ARG A 161 14.44 2.28 -23.39
N ILE A 162 13.24 2.39 -22.84
CA ILE A 162 12.81 1.59 -21.70
C ILE A 162 12.34 0.23 -22.22
N HIS A 163 12.89 -0.83 -21.65
CA HIS A 163 12.49 -2.20 -21.89
C HIS A 163 11.91 -2.77 -20.60
N ILE A 164 10.73 -3.41 -20.70
CA ILE A 164 10.06 -4.03 -19.56
C ILE A 164 9.92 -5.51 -19.87
N CYS A 165 10.43 -6.37 -18.99
CA CYS A 165 10.30 -7.81 -19.11
C CYS A 165 9.75 -8.44 -17.85
N GLN A 166 8.88 -9.44 -18.01
CA GLN A 166 8.46 -10.28 -16.91
C GLN A 166 9.56 -11.31 -16.61
N LEU A 167 9.93 -11.40 -15.34
CA LEU A 167 10.95 -12.34 -14.88
C LEU A 167 10.33 -13.72 -14.64
N ASN A 168 11.04 -14.76 -15.10
CA ASN A 168 10.76 -16.13 -14.66
C ASN A 168 11.26 -16.37 -13.22
N ALA A 169 11.01 -17.56 -12.66
CA ALA A 169 11.38 -17.86 -11.27
C ALA A 169 12.89 -17.69 -10.98
N GLN A 170 13.76 -18.17 -11.87
CA GLN A 170 15.20 -18.05 -11.70
C GLN A 170 15.66 -16.59 -11.80
N GLN A 171 15.22 -15.89 -12.84
CA GLN A 171 15.54 -14.47 -13.04
C GLN A 171 15.03 -13.61 -11.88
N ARG A 172 13.88 -13.97 -11.29
CA ARG A 172 13.32 -13.30 -10.11
C ARG A 172 14.23 -13.48 -8.90
N THR A 173 14.77 -14.68 -8.67
CA THR A 173 15.75 -14.92 -7.59
C THR A 173 17.03 -14.10 -7.81
N GLU A 174 17.57 -14.11 -9.03
CA GLU A 174 18.77 -13.34 -9.38
C GLU A 174 18.54 -11.84 -9.19
N GLU A 175 17.37 -11.32 -9.60
CA GLU A 175 17.05 -9.91 -9.45
C GLU A 175 16.87 -9.50 -7.98
N VAL A 176 16.17 -10.30 -7.17
CA VAL A 176 16.06 -10.03 -5.72
C VAL A 176 17.44 -10.10 -5.05
N ALA A 177 18.30 -11.04 -5.44
CA ALA A 177 19.67 -11.12 -4.95
C ALA A 177 20.50 -9.88 -5.36
N ARG A 178 20.32 -9.38 -6.59
CA ARG A 178 20.95 -8.14 -7.08
C ARG A 178 20.46 -6.92 -6.31
N MET A 179 19.17 -6.85 -6.00
CA MET A 179 18.60 -5.78 -5.17
C MET A 179 19.15 -5.82 -3.72
N LEU A 180 19.50 -7.01 -3.20
CA LEU A 180 20.10 -7.19 -1.88
C LEU A 180 21.60 -6.85 -1.84
N SER A 181 22.40 -7.36 -2.79
CA SER A 181 23.88 -7.28 -2.73
C SER A 181 24.50 -6.33 -3.76
N GLY A 182 23.69 -5.65 -4.58
CA GLY A 182 24.15 -4.83 -5.68
C GLY A 182 24.59 -5.64 -6.90
N ALA A 183 25.46 -5.06 -7.73
CA ALA A 183 25.80 -5.61 -9.05
C ALA A 183 26.50 -6.98 -9.01
N LYS A 184 27.20 -7.30 -7.92
CA LYS A 184 27.89 -8.59 -7.77
C LYS A 184 27.00 -9.57 -7.02
N LEU A 185 26.50 -10.57 -7.74
CA LEU A 185 25.80 -11.70 -7.15
C LEU A 185 26.78 -12.58 -6.38
N THR A 186 26.36 -13.04 -5.21
CA THR A 186 27.12 -13.98 -4.37
C THR A 186 26.22 -15.16 -4.06
N GLU A 187 26.81 -16.31 -3.73
CA GLU A 187 26.04 -17.48 -3.29
C GLU A 187 25.17 -17.17 -2.06
N ALA A 188 25.69 -16.35 -1.14
CA ALA A 188 24.96 -15.91 0.04
C ALA A 188 23.73 -15.04 -0.32
N SER A 189 23.87 -14.10 -1.27
CA SER A 189 22.74 -13.24 -1.67
C SER A 189 21.68 -14.00 -2.46
N LEU A 190 22.06 -14.96 -3.29
CA LEU A 190 21.13 -15.88 -3.95
C LEU A 190 20.34 -16.70 -2.93
N LYS A 191 21.03 -17.32 -1.97
CA LYS A 191 20.39 -18.11 -0.92
C LYS A 191 19.42 -17.28 -0.07
N HIS A 192 19.78 -16.03 0.24
CA HIS A 192 18.90 -15.11 0.96
C HIS A 192 17.65 -14.79 0.10
N ALA A 193 17.83 -14.48 -1.17
CA ALA A 193 16.73 -14.18 -2.09
C ALA A 193 15.76 -15.37 -2.22
N GLU A 194 16.27 -16.60 -2.36
CA GLU A 194 15.45 -17.81 -2.39
C GLU A 194 14.62 -17.98 -1.12
N GLN A 195 15.23 -17.75 0.05
CA GLN A 195 14.53 -17.81 1.33
C GLN A 195 13.41 -16.78 1.43
N MET A 196 13.67 -15.53 1.02
CA MET A 196 12.65 -14.47 1.00
C MET A 196 11.50 -14.83 0.05
N LEU A 197 11.81 -15.24 -1.18
CA LEU A 197 10.80 -15.60 -2.18
C LEU A 197 9.94 -16.78 -1.74
N LYS A 198 10.55 -17.77 -1.08
CA LYS A 198 9.84 -18.93 -0.54
C LYS A 198 8.95 -18.57 0.66
N ALA A 199 9.41 -17.68 1.53
CA ALA A 199 8.64 -17.23 2.69
C ALA A 199 7.45 -16.34 2.30
N ASN A 200 7.57 -15.62 1.18
CA ASN A 200 6.63 -14.59 0.74
C ASN A 200 5.75 -15.00 -0.45
N ALA A 201 5.84 -16.27 -0.89
CA ALA A 201 5.07 -16.84 -2.00
C ALA A 201 3.55 -16.84 -1.71
#